data_AF-A0A947Z0X4-F1
#
_entry.id   AF-A0A947Z0X4-F1
#
_cell.length_a   1.000
_cell.length_b   1.000
_cell.length_c   1.000
_cell.angle_alpha   90.00
_cell.angle_beta   90.00
_cell.angle_gamma   90.00
#
_symmetry.space_group_name_H-M   'P 1'
#
loop_
_entity.id
_entity.type
_entity.pdbx_description
1 polymer ?
#
loop_
_entity_poly.entity_id
_entity_poly.type
_entity_poly.pdbx_seq_one_letter_code
_entity_poly.pdbx_strand_id
1 'polypeptide(L)'
;MNKERFANHLELATQYAIDFASRYIFNHLDGPGVYLVEPNCSYDKNLCEGEVVFPDDSLPEGKVHGPWTSEQVVDFLCREGRVPEWIDIAVAEVSKKGEVRIGLTCCGRFTALEDLLYYKDRETPPFGVKSPPLPPGWKEDCKFDVNWFREISTRRSRPWWRLW
;
A
#
# COMPACT_ATOMS: atom_id res chain seq x y z
N MET A 1 12.34 -8.48 13.17
CA MET A 1 12.51 -7.04 12.88
C MET A 1 11.94 -6.20 14.01
N ASN A 2 12.63 -5.15 14.47
CA ASN A 2 12.12 -4.24 15.51
C ASN A 2 11.38 -3.02 14.91
N LYS A 3 10.66 -2.26 15.74
CA LYS A 3 9.86 -1.10 15.31
C LYS A 3 10.68 -0.03 14.59
N GLU A 4 11.86 0.29 15.10
CA GLU A 4 12.74 1.31 14.51
C GLU A 4 13.20 0.91 13.11
N ARG A 5 13.68 -0.33 12.93
CA ARG A 5 14.07 -0.86 11.63
C ARG A 5 12.88 -0.90 10.66
N PHE A 6 11.70 -1.32 11.13
CA PHE A 6 10.49 -1.31 10.30
C PHE A 6 10.09 0.10 9.88
N ALA A 7 10.18 1.09 10.77
CA ALA A 7 9.90 2.49 10.47
C ALA A 7 10.87 3.04 9.40
N ASN A 8 12.17 2.79 9.55
CA ASN A 8 13.18 3.19 8.56
C ASN A 8 12.92 2.53 7.20
N HIS A 9 12.56 1.24 7.19
CA HIS A 9 12.23 0.54 5.96
C HIS A 9 10.96 1.09 5.30
N LEU A 10 9.93 1.45 6.08
CA LEU A 10 8.70 2.08 5.59
C LEU A 10 9.00 3.44 4.94
N GLU A 11 9.83 4.26 5.58
CA GLU A 11 10.24 5.57 5.06
C GLU A 11 10.99 5.44 3.73
N LEU A 12 12.02 4.58 3.68
CA LEU A 12 12.79 4.34 2.46
C LEU A 12 11.93 3.75 1.34
N ALA A 13 11.08 2.77 1.65
CA ALA A 13 10.18 2.18 0.67
C ALA A 13 9.15 3.19 0.14
N THR A 14 8.72 4.14 0.98
CA THR A 14 7.84 5.25 0.58
C THR A 14 8.54 6.17 -0.40
N GLN A 15 9.79 6.55 -0.13
CA GLN A 15 10.59 7.35 -1.05
C GLN A 15 10.75 6.63 -2.39
N TYR A 16 11.08 5.33 -2.38
CA TYR A 16 11.18 4.55 -3.61
C TYR A 16 9.87 4.45 -4.37
N ALA A 17 8.73 4.34 -3.68
CA ALA A 17 7.42 4.32 -4.33
C ALA A 17 7.09 5.67 -4.99
N ILE A 18 7.42 6.78 -4.33
CA ILE A 18 7.25 8.14 -4.88
C ILE A 18 8.16 8.34 -6.10
N ASP A 19 9.44 8.02 -5.98
CA ASP A 19 10.42 8.13 -7.06
C ASP A 19 9.99 7.26 -8.25
N PHE A 20 9.56 6.03 -7.99
CA PHE A 20 9.04 5.13 -9.00
C PHE A 20 7.83 5.76 -9.71
N ALA A 21 6.82 6.19 -8.96
CA ALA A 21 5.58 6.75 -9.48
C ALA A 21 5.80 8.05 -10.28
N SER A 22 6.73 8.90 -9.85
CA SER A 22 7.06 10.18 -10.51
C SER A 22 7.42 10.04 -11.99
N ARG A 23 7.88 8.85 -12.41
CA ARG A 23 8.19 8.52 -13.81
C ARG A 23 6.94 8.29 -14.66
N TYR A 24 5.84 7.85 -14.04
CA TYR A 24 4.63 7.41 -14.73
C TYR A 24 3.44 8.37 -14.59
N ILE A 25 3.47 9.27 -13.61
CA ILE A 25 2.34 10.18 -13.35
C ILE A 25 2.73 11.64 -13.53
N PHE A 26 1.73 12.49 -13.79
CA PHE A 26 1.89 13.94 -13.85
C PHE A 26 1.43 14.67 -12.59
N ASN A 27 0.86 13.95 -11.60
CA ASN A 27 0.50 14.53 -10.31
C ASN A 27 1.73 15.06 -9.58
N HIS A 28 1.55 16.15 -8.84
CA HIS A 28 2.54 16.66 -7.91
C HIS A 28 2.62 15.75 -6.68
N LEU A 29 3.84 15.39 -6.27
CA LEU A 29 4.14 14.46 -5.17
C LEU A 29 4.94 15.13 -4.04
N ASP A 30 4.82 16.45 -3.90
CA ASP A 30 5.51 17.30 -2.93
C ASP A 30 4.73 17.50 -1.63
N GLY A 31 3.48 17.06 -1.57
CA GLY A 31 2.66 17.11 -0.37
C GLY A 31 3.01 16.04 0.67
N PRO A 32 2.40 16.11 1.87
CA PRO A 32 2.67 15.15 2.92
C PRO A 32 2.22 13.73 2.52
N GLY A 33 3.08 12.75 2.80
CA GLY A 33 2.79 11.33 2.64
C GLY A 33 1.89 10.82 3.78
N VAL A 34 0.79 10.17 3.42
CA VAL A 34 -0.10 9.46 4.36
C VAL A 34 -0.42 8.08 3.81
N TYR A 35 -0.81 7.15 4.69
CA TYR A 35 -0.91 5.75 4.33
C TYR A 35 -2.35 5.25 4.34
N LEU A 36 -2.66 4.39 3.36
CA LEU A 36 -3.86 3.59 3.28
C LEU A 36 -3.45 2.12 3.44
N VAL A 37 -3.93 1.44 4.48
CA VAL A 37 -3.50 0.07 4.80
C VAL A 37 -4.61 -0.93 4.53
N GLU A 38 -4.33 -1.91 3.69
CA GLU A 38 -5.19 -3.04 3.38
C GLU A 38 -4.58 -4.32 4.00
N PRO A 39 -5.09 -4.78 5.16
CA PRO A 39 -4.58 -5.98 5.83
C PRO A 39 -5.16 -7.26 5.22
N ASN A 40 -4.50 -8.40 5.49
CA ASN A 40 -5.00 -9.75 5.22
C ASN A 40 -5.31 -10.04 3.73
N CYS A 41 -4.48 -9.52 2.82
CA CYS A 41 -4.61 -9.69 1.37
C CYS A 41 -3.98 -11.00 0.85
N SER A 42 -3.92 -12.04 1.67
CA SER A 42 -3.34 -13.35 1.34
C SER A 42 -4.23 -14.51 1.78
N TYR A 43 -3.94 -15.71 1.25
CA TYR A 43 -4.57 -16.94 1.71
C TYR A 43 -3.75 -17.57 2.84
N ASP A 44 -4.25 -17.51 4.08
CA ASP A 44 -3.45 -17.76 5.29
C ASP A 44 -3.91 -18.98 6.12
N LYS A 45 -4.47 -20.01 5.47
CA LYS A 45 -5.03 -21.17 6.18
C LYS A 45 -3.99 -22.18 6.70
N ASN A 46 -2.77 -22.16 6.17
CA ASN A 46 -1.71 -23.11 6.52
C ASN A 46 -0.48 -22.33 7.00
N LEU A 47 -0.34 -22.19 8.31
CA LEU A 47 0.78 -21.47 8.91
C LEU A 47 1.98 -22.38 9.09
N CYS A 48 3.17 -21.85 8.78
CA CYS A 48 4.45 -22.43 9.14
C CYS A 48 4.85 -22.06 10.58
N GLU A 49 5.84 -22.76 11.11
CA GLU A 49 6.42 -22.44 12.41
C GLU A 49 6.99 -21.01 12.40
N GLY A 50 6.60 -20.20 13.40
CA GLY A 50 7.00 -18.81 13.51
C GLY A 50 6.07 -17.79 12.84
N GLU A 51 5.03 -18.25 12.14
CA GLU A 51 3.98 -17.41 11.57
C GLU A 51 2.79 -17.28 12.53
N VAL A 52 2.18 -16.10 12.56
CA VAL A 52 0.93 -15.82 13.27
C VAL A 52 0.00 -15.02 12.38
N VAL A 53 -1.30 -15.08 12.66
CA VAL A 53 -2.33 -14.27 11.96
C VAL A 53 -3.11 -13.44 12.96
N PHE A 54 -3.66 -12.33 12.48
CA PHE A 54 -4.55 -11.46 13.23
C PHE A 54 -5.89 -11.32 12.49
N PRO A 55 -6.81 -12.31 12.62
CA PRO A 55 -8.03 -12.37 11.82
C PRO A 55 -8.96 -11.16 12.02
N ASP A 56 -8.95 -10.58 13.23
CA ASP A 56 -9.78 -9.45 13.61
C ASP A 56 -9.42 -8.15 12.87
N ASP A 57 -8.25 -8.10 12.22
CA ASP A 57 -7.86 -6.97 11.37
C ASP A 57 -8.52 -7.01 9.99
N SER A 58 -9.20 -8.10 9.64
CA SER A 58 -9.79 -8.25 8.31
C SER A 58 -10.84 -7.19 8.07
N LEU A 59 -10.71 -6.48 6.96
CA LEU A 59 -11.67 -5.48 6.53
C LEU A 59 -12.60 -6.06 5.44
N PRO A 60 -13.82 -5.50 5.28
CA PRO A 60 -14.64 -5.81 4.11
C PRO A 60 -13.89 -5.49 2.82
N GLU A 61 -14.21 -6.20 1.74
CA GLU A 61 -13.57 -6.02 0.43
C GLU A 61 -13.55 -4.55 -0.02
N GLY A 62 -12.37 -4.08 -0.46
CA GLY A 62 -12.16 -2.71 -0.92
C GLY A 62 -12.15 -1.65 0.20
N LYS A 63 -12.10 -2.06 1.47
CA LYS A 63 -11.89 -1.17 2.62
C LYS A 63 -10.43 -1.18 3.05
N VAL A 64 -9.98 -0.01 3.49
CA VAL A 64 -8.63 0.23 3.98
C VAL A 64 -8.71 1.03 5.27
N HIS A 65 -7.71 0.89 6.13
CA HIS A 65 -7.45 1.84 7.20
C HIS A 65 -6.80 3.12 6.66
N GLY A 66 -6.94 4.20 7.42
CA GLY A 66 -6.34 5.50 7.10
C GLY A 66 -7.30 6.53 6.50
N PRO A 67 -6.78 7.68 6.05
CA PRO A 67 -5.35 8.02 5.95
C PRO A 67 -4.65 8.08 7.32
N TRP A 68 -3.48 7.43 7.41
CA TRP A 68 -2.67 7.33 8.63
C TRP A 68 -1.30 7.96 8.49
N THR A 69 -0.68 8.32 9.62
CA THR A 69 0.74 8.70 9.68
C THR A 69 1.63 7.45 9.66
N SER A 70 2.94 7.65 9.45
CA SER A 70 3.94 6.56 9.55
C SER A 70 3.91 5.89 10.92
N GLU A 71 3.74 6.65 12.00
CA GLU A 71 3.72 6.12 13.37
C GLU A 71 2.52 5.18 13.57
N GLN A 72 1.34 5.58 13.08
CA GLN A 72 0.14 4.75 13.15
C GLN A 72 0.30 3.45 12.35
N VAL A 73 0.95 3.49 11.18
CA VAL A 73 1.26 2.29 10.40
C VAL A 73 2.23 1.38 11.14
N VAL A 74 3.31 1.94 11.71
CA VAL A 74 4.31 1.18 12.46
C VAL A 74 3.68 0.52 13.69
N ASP A 75 2.83 1.24 14.42
CA ASP A 75 2.15 0.70 15.60
C ASP A 75 1.17 -0.42 15.25
N PHE A 76 0.50 -0.33 14.11
CA PHE A 76 -0.44 -1.35 13.64
C PHE A 76 0.27 -2.59 13.06
N LEU A 77 1.25 -2.39 12.17
CA LEU A 77 1.90 -3.48 11.44
C LEU A 77 3.10 -4.09 12.18
N CYS A 78 3.74 -3.36 13.11
CA CYS A 78 4.83 -3.90 13.92
C CYS A 78 4.35 -4.11 15.37
N ARG A 79 3.74 -5.27 15.62
CA ARG A 79 3.20 -5.65 16.93
C ARG A 79 3.73 -6.98 17.40
N GLU A 80 3.88 -7.11 18.71
CA GLU A 80 4.41 -8.32 19.37
C GLU A 80 5.77 -8.79 18.79
N GLY A 81 6.62 -7.86 18.36
CA GLY A 81 7.92 -8.16 17.74
C GLY A 81 7.84 -8.79 16.35
N ARG A 82 6.68 -8.74 15.70
CA ARG A 82 6.40 -9.34 14.39
C ARG A 82 5.94 -8.29 13.39
N VAL A 83 6.14 -8.59 12.11
CA VAL A 83 5.73 -7.77 10.96
C VAL A 83 5.12 -8.67 9.88
N PRO A 84 4.32 -8.13 8.94
CA PRO A 84 3.86 -8.90 7.78
C PRO A 84 5.06 -9.50 7.00
N GLU A 85 4.92 -10.71 6.49
CA GLU A 85 5.93 -11.34 5.62
C GLU A 85 6.18 -10.54 4.34
N TRP A 86 5.14 -9.93 3.77
CA TRP A 86 5.23 -9.04 2.62
C TRP A 86 4.25 -7.87 2.73
N ILE A 87 4.69 -6.72 2.21
CA ILE A 87 3.89 -5.51 2.05
C ILE A 87 4.16 -4.97 0.65
N ASP A 88 3.15 -4.94 -0.20
CA ASP A 88 3.24 -4.25 -1.48
C ASP A 88 2.92 -2.77 -1.28
N ILE A 89 3.81 -1.90 -1.75
CA ILE A 89 3.75 -0.44 -1.54
C ILE A 89 3.72 0.30 -2.86
N ALA A 90 2.79 1.25 -3.01
CA ALA A 90 2.68 2.10 -4.19
C ALA A 90 2.02 3.45 -3.88
N VAL A 91 2.25 4.45 -4.73
CA VAL A 91 1.42 5.66 -4.73
C VAL A 91 0.02 5.29 -5.23
N ALA A 92 -0.98 5.40 -4.37
CA ALA A 92 -2.35 4.99 -4.64
C ALA A 92 -3.21 6.13 -5.20
N GLU A 93 -3.11 7.32 -4.60
CA GLU A 93 -3.81 8.52 -5.08
C GLU A 93 -3.13 9.81 -4.58
N VAL A 94 -3.49 10.95 -5.20
CA VAL A 94 -3.16 12.28 -4.66
C VAL A 94 -4.47 12.96 -4.30
N SER A 95 -4.64 13.33 -3.03
CA SER A 95 -5.87 13.92 -2.53
C SER A 95 -6.09 15.32 -3.12
N LYS A 96 -7.33 15.81 -3.10
CA LYS A 96 -7.64 17.19 -3.56
C LYS A 96 -6.91 18.27 -2.76
N LYS A 97 -6.43 17.94 -1.56
CA LYS A 97 -5.65 18.85 -0.70
C LYS A 97 -4.15 18.75 -0.95
N GLY A 98 -3.70 17.87 -1.85
CA GLY A 98 -2.30 17.66 -2.18
C GLY A 98 -1.60 16.56 -1.37
N GLU A 99 -2.30 15.84 -0.48
CA GLU A 99 -1.70 14.72 0.27
C GLU A 99 -1.40 13.56 -0.69
N VAL A 100 -0.19 13.00 -0.60
CA VAL A 100 0.20 11.80 -1.36
C VAL A 100 -0.22 10.58 -0.54
N ARG A 101 -1.17 9.79 -1.06
CA ARG A 101 -1.67 8.60 -0.38
C ARG A 101 -0.92 7.37 -0.87
N ILE A 102 -0.17 6.76 0.03
CA ILE A 102 0.62 5.56 -0.18
C ILE A 102 -0.24 4.36 0.21
N GLY A 103 -0.50 3.46 -0.74
CA GLY A 103 -1.20 2.21 -0.49
C GLY A 103 -0.23 1.15 0.02
N LEU A 104 -0.63 0.45 1.09
CA LEU A 104 0.06 -0.69 1.67
C LEU A 104 -0.89 -1.90 1.62
N THR A 105 -0.65 -2.81 0.69
CA THR A 105 -1.35 -4.10 0.62
C THR A 105 -0.50 -5.12 1.38
N CYS A 106 -1.04 -5.70 2.44
CA CYS A 106 -0.29 -6.53 3.37
C CYS A 106 -0.79 -7.97 3.35
N CYS A 107 0.11 -8.95 3.48
CA CYS A 107 -0.32 -10.29 3.86
C CYS A 107 -0.90 -10.31 5.29
N GLY A 108 -1.69 -11.34 5.58
CA GLY A 108 -2.20 -11.58 6.93
C GLY A 108 -1.28 -12.41 7.83
N ARG A 109 -0.19 -12.97 7.28
CA ARG A 109 0.82 -13.68 8.06
C ARG A 109 1.90 -12.73 8.56
N PHE A 110 2.16 -12.83 9.85
CA PHE A 110 3.15 -12.04 10.57
C PHE A 110 4.22 -12.95 11.13
N THR A 111 5.46 -12.48 11.12
CA THR A 111 6.59 -13.26 11.60
C THR A 111 7.64 -12.39 12.30
N ALA A 112 8.38 -13.01 13.21
CA ALA A 112 9.61 -12.45 13.78
C ALA A 112 10.86 -12.96 13.05
N LEU A 113 10.73 -14.01 12.23
CA LEU A 113 11.84 -14.68 11.56
C LEU A 113 12.19 -13.97 10.25
N GLU A 114 13.42 -13.46 10.16
CA GLU A 114 13.85 -12.71 8.96
C GLU A 114 13.88 -13.58 7.70
N ASP A 115 14.11 -14.89 7.85
CA ASP A 115 14.14 -15.83 6.73
C ASP A 115 12.79 -16.04 6.04
N LEU A 116 11.69 -15.76 6.74
CA LEU A 116 10.32 -15.83 6.21
C LEU A 116 9.89 -14.54 5.53
N LEU A 117 10.65 -13.44 5.69
CA LEU A 117 10.32 -12.18 5.03
C LEU A 117 10.55 -12.28 3.53
N TYR A 118 9.59 -11.80 2.78
CA TYR A 118 9.74 -11.57 1.35
C TYR A 118 10.65 -10.37 1.14
N TYR A 119 11.23 -10.31 -0.07
CA TYR A 119 12.14 -9.23 -0.45
C TYR A 119 13.36 -9.08 0.48
N LYS A 120 13.72 -10.13 1.23
CA LYS A 120 14.86 -10.14 2.15
C LYS A 120 16.21 -9.85 1.50
N ASP A 121 16.32 -10.08 0.20
CA ASP A 121 17.50 -9.74 -0.60
C ASP A 121 17.49 -8.28 -1.11
N ARG A 122 16.49 -7.47 -0.71
CA ARG A 122 16.40 -6.04 -1.01
C ARG A 122 16.77 -5.21 0.23
N GLU A 123 16.88 -3.91 0.04
CA GLU A 123 17.24 -2.97 1.12
C GLU A 123 16.10 -2.78 2.14
N THR A 124 14.85 -2.91 1.72
CA THR A 124 13.66 -2.58 2.53
C THR A 124 12.67 -3.75 2.72
N PRO A 125 13.06 -4.97 3.12
CA PRO A 125 12.07 -6.00 3.46
C PRO A 125 11.16 -5.52 4.60
N PRO A 126 9.88 -5.90 4.69
CA PRO A 126 9.14 -6.78 3.79
C PRO A 126 8.50 -6.02 2.59
N PHE A 127 9.00 -4.84 2.22
CA PHE A 127 8.36 -3.97 1.23
C PHE A 127 8.73 -4.30 -0.22
N GLY A 128 7.70 -4.50 -1.04
CA GLY A 128 7.78 -4.64 -2.48
C GLY A 128 7.20 -3.42 -3.20
N VAL A 129 8.06 -2.54 -3.71
CA VAL A 129 7.60 -1.37 -4.49
C VAL A 129 6.88 -1.82 -5.76
N LYS A 130 5.65 -1.34 -5.96
CA LYS A 130 4.80 -1.59 -7.14
C LYS A 130 4.53 -0.31 -7.92
N SER A 131 3.99 -0.49 -9.12
CA SER A 131 3.50 0.62 -9.92
C SER A 131 2.28 1.29 -9.28
N PRO A 132 2.06 2.60 -9.52
CA PRO A 132 0.75 3.18 -9.32
C PRO A 132 -0.32 2.42 -10.14
N PRO A 133 -1.62 2.52 -9.78
CA PRO A 133 -2.68 1.85 -10.52
C PRO A 133 -2.68 2.34 -11.97
N LEU A 134 -2.36 1.45 -12.91
CA LEU A 134 -2.23 1.80 -14.33
C LEU A 134 -3.61 1.90 -15.00
N PRO A 135 -3.88 2.93 -15.82
CA PRO A 135 -5.09 3.00 -16.63
C PRO A 135 -5.20 1.81 -17.60
N PRO A 136 -6.42 1.33 -17.93
CA PRO A 136 -6.60 0.30 -18.94
C PRO A 136 -6.00 0.72 -20.29
N GLY A 137 -5.15 -0.15 -20.87
CA GLY A 137 -4.49 0.12 -22.15
C GLY A 137 -3.36 1.15 -22.09
N TRP A 138 -2.90 1.51 -20.89
CA TRP A 138 -1.74 2.37 -20.70
C TRP A 138 -0.48 1.80 -21.37
N LYS A 139 0.36 2.70 -21.90
CA LYS A 139 1.62 2.40 -22.59
C LYS A 139 2.77 3.16 -21.95
N GLU A 140 3.96 2.58 -22.00
CA GLU A 140 5.13 2.99 -21.21
C GLU A 140 5.57 4.45 -21.39
N ASP A 141 5.25 5.06 -22.53
CA ASP A 141 5.69 6.42 -22.90
C ASP A 141 4.72 7.55 -22.52
N CYS A 142 3.63 7.28 -21.80
CA CYS A 142 2.63 8.30 -21.47
C CYS A 142 2.50 8.49 -19.96
N LYS A 143 2.59 9.71 -19.46
CA LYS A 143 2.21 10.00 -18.08
C LYS A 143 0.69 10.03 -17.92
N PHE A 144 0.17 9.68 -16.74
CA PHE A 144 -1.27 9.71 -16.44
C PHE A 144 -1.58 10.34 -15.07
N ASP A 145 -2.87 10.66 -14.83
CA ASP A 145 -3.35 11.08 -13.51
C ASP A 145 -3.54 9.85 -12.65
N VAL A 146 -2.84 9.74 -11.52
CA VAL A 146 -3.01 8.61 -10.59
C VAL A 146 -4.47 8.43 -10.14
N ASN A 147 -5.28 9.48 -10.16
CA ASN A 147 -6.69 9.48 -9.76
C ASN A 147 -7.67 9.02 -10.87
N TRP A 148 -7.21 8.58 -12.04
CA TRP A 148 -8.04 8.27 -13.22
C TRP A 148 -9.25 7.34 -12.91
N PHE A 149 -9.12 6.41 -11.97
CA PHE A 149 -10.16 5.46 -11.62
C PHE A 149 -11.35 6.08 -10.86
N ARG A 150 -11.15 7.25 -10.22
CA ARG A 150 -12.21 7.95 -9.48
C ARG A 150 -13.23 8.62 -10.40
N GLU A 151 -12.80 9.00 -11.60
CA GLU A 151 -13.72 9.52 -12.62
C GLU A 151 -14.61 8.42 -13.22
N ILE A 152 -14.10 7.18 -13.27
CA ILE A 152 -14.85 6.03 -13.77
C ILE A 152 -15.89 5.55 -12.74
N SER A 153 -15.53 5.52 -11.45
CA SER A 153 -16.45 5.11 -10.38
C SER A 153 -17.62 6.09 -10.20
N THR A 154 -17.38 7.39 -10.40
CA THR A 154 -18.44 8.42 -10.36
C THR A 154 -19.35 8.39 -11.59
N ARG A 155 -18.87 7.91 -12.75
CA ARG A 155 -19.71 7.69 -13.94
C ARG A 155 -20.58 6.44 -13.82
N ARG A 156 -20.08 5.36 -13.22
CA ARG A 156 -20.83 4.10 -13.00
C ARG A 156 -21.92 4.21 -11.93
N SER A 157 -21.82 5.18 -11.01
CA SER A 157 -22.85 5.44 -9.99
C SER A 157 -23.94 6.42 -10.43
N ARG A 158 -23.86 7.00 -11.63
CA ARG A 158 -24.95 7.77 -12.21
C ARG A 158 -25.96 6.83 -12.86
N PRO A 159 -27.22 6.81 -12.40
CA PRO A 159 -28.23 6.01 -13.06
C PRO A 159 -28.41 6.46 -14.52
N TRP A 160 -28.55 5.50 -15.42
CA TRP A 160 -28.63 5.70 -16.88
C TRP A 160 -29.79 6.61 -17.33
N TRP A 161 -30.75 6.91 -16.46
CA TRP A 161 -31.91 7.76 -16.73
C TRP A 161 -31.71 9.26 -16.44
N ARG A 162 -30.50 9.73 -16.10
CA ARG A 162 -30.19 11.17 -15.90
C ARG A 162 -29.42 11.82 -17.07
N LEU A 163 -29.48 11.22 -18.26
CA LEU A 163 -28.85 11.74 -19.48
C LEU A 163 -29.85 12.21 -20.56
N TRP A 164 -31.11 12.43 -20.19
CA TRP A 164 -32.13 13.08 -21.03
C TRP A 164 -32.99 14.02 -20.17
#